data_AF-A0A7S4SI94-F1
#
_entry.id   AF-A0A7S4SI94-F1
#
_cell.length_a   1.000
_cell.length_b   1.000
_cell.length_c   1.000
_cell.angle_alpha   90.00
_cell.angle_beta   90.00
_cell.angle_gamma   90.00
#
_symmetry.space_group_name_H-M   'P 1'
#
loop_
_entity.id
_entity.type
_entity.pdbx_description
1 polymer ?
#
loop_
_entity_poly.entity_id
_entity_poly.type
_entity_poly.pdbx_seq_one_letter_code
_entity_poly.pdbx_strand_id
1 'polypeptide(L)'
;SKFILERLIDSGLLQKRRAAEIALGVEDSNHLVSRQRLAGIVGNQGRYQRLDADGCSRARRILGLQTRLHKLRKAGGTTTEAQDLHAEIEHLQQQHASLTALATLSTLRADIRQMLRQGAWRSTRCSGRDRP
;
A
#
# COMPACT_ATOMS: atom_id res chain seq x y z
N SER A 1 -8.27 19.94 0.54
CA SER A 1 -8.89 19.58 1.84
C SER A 1 -7.99 20.01 3.01
N LYS A 2 -7.78 21.32 3.21
CA LYS A 2 -6.99 21.87 4.34
C LYS A 2 -7.89 22.10 5.57
N PHE A 3 -9.10 22.60 5.35
CA PHE A 3 -10.14 22.79 6.37
C PHE A 3 -10.43 21.55 7.25
N ILE A 4 -10.47 20.34 6.66
CA ILE A 4 -10.69 19.11 7.43
C ILE A 4 -9.50 18.80 8.34
N LEU A 5 -8.27 19.07 7.89
CA LEU A 5 -7.07 18.86 8.70
C LEU A 5 -7.00 19.84 9.87
N GLU A 6 -7.35 21.11 9.65
CA GLU A 6 -7.45 22.12 10.71
C GLU A 6 -8.47 21.70 11.76
N ARG A 7 -9.69 21.34 11.35
CA ARG A 7 -10.74 20.88 12.27
C ARG A 7 -10.33 19.63 13.07
N LEU A 8 -9.59 18.72 12.45
CA LEU A 8 -9.09 17.51 13.12
C LEU A 8 -8.00 17.85 14.15
N ILE A 9 -7.10 18.78 13.85
CA ILE A 9 -6.10 19.27 14.81
C ILE A 9 -6.80 19.93 16.00
N ASP A 10 -7.78 20.80 15.74
CA ASP A 10 -8.54 21.52 16.77
C ASP A 10 -9.35 20.57 17.66
N SER A 11 -9.82 19.44 17.10
CA SER A 11 -10.50 18.38 17.84
C SER A 11 -9.57 17.46 18.66
N GLY A 12 -8.27 17.76 18.73
CA GLY A 12 -7.33 17.05 19.60
C GLY A 12 -6.72 15.78 18.98
N LEU A 13 -6.53 15.72 17.66
CA LEU A 13 -5.86 14.59 16.99
C LEU A 13 -4.36 14.53 17.31
N LEU A 14 -3.99 14.04 18.51
CA LEU A 14 -2.60 14.07 19.00
C LEU A 14 -1.64 13.18 18.18
N GLN A 15 -2.06 11.99 17.77
CA GLN A 15 -1.18 11.02 17.10
C GLN A 15 -0.73 11.43 15.69
N LYS A 16 -1.54 12.21 14.97
CA LYS A 16 -1.26 12.62 13.58
C LYS A 16 -1.08 14.13 13.42
N ARG A 17 -1.11 14.90 14.52
CA ARG A 17 -0.97 16.36 14.54
C ARG A 17 0.22 16.83 13.71
N ARG A 18 1.41 16.30 13.99
CA ARG A 18 2.66 16.70 13.30
C ARG A 18 2.63 16.42 11.80
N ALA A 19 1.99 15.33 11.37
CA ALA A 19 1.81 15.02 9.95
C ALA A 19 0.78 15.96 9.29
N ALA A 20 -0.30 16.29 10.01
CA ALA A 20 -1.32 17.23 9.54
C ALA A 20 -0.77 18.66 9.42
N GLU A 21 0.04 19.12 10.38
CA GLU A 21 0.72 20.42 10.34
C GLU A 21 1.66 20.54 9.12
N ILE A 22 2.44 19.48 8.82
CA ILE A 22 3.29 19.46 7.61
C ILE A 22 2.44 19.49 6.35
N ALA A 23 1.33 18.75 6.31
CA ALA A 23 0.44 18.73 5.15
C ALA A 23 -0.26 20.08 4.92
N LEU A 24 -0.59 20.82 5.98
CA LEU A 24 -1.17 22.16 5.89
C LEU A 24 -0.16 23.19 5.33
N GLY A 25 1.12 23.04 5.67
CA GLY A 25 2.22 23.86 5.18
C GLY A 25 2.79 23.46 3.81
N VAL A 26 2.17 22.50 3.10
CA VAL A 26 2.60 22.15 1.73
C VAL A 26 2.26 23.29 0.77
N GLU A 27 3.29 23.73 0.07
CA GLU A 27 3.27 24.65 -1.07
C GLU A 27 4.03 24.00 -2.24
N ASP A 28 3.77 24.45 -3.48
CA ASP A 28 4.40 23.87 -4.68
C ASP A 28 5.93 23.92 -4.63
N SER A 29 6.48 24.96 -4.01
CA SER A 29 7.92 25.16 -3.80
C SER A 29 8.56 24.19 -2.81
N ASN A 30 7.78 23.64 -1.87
CA ASN A 30 8.29 22.85 -0.74
C ASN A 30 7.80 21.39 -0.74
N HIS A 31 7.01 20.99 -1.74
CA HIS A 31 6.33 19.69 -1.80
C HIS A 31 7.28 18.49 -1.59
N LEU A 32 8.48 18.50 -2.20
CA LEU A 32 9.44 17.40 -2.05
C LEU A 32 9.98 17.29 -0.61
N VAL A 33 10.27 18.42 0.03
CA VAL A 33 10.78 18.48 1.41
C VAL A 33 9.67 18.08 2.39
N SER A 34 8.45 18.58 2.19
CA SER A 34 7.28 18.24 3.00
C SER A 34 6.95 16.74 2.89
N ARG A 35 7.10 16.14 1.70
CA ARG A 35 6.94 14.70 1.48
C ARG A 35 7.99 13.88 2.22
N GLN A 36 9.26 14.30 2.23
CA GLN A 36 10.31 13.62 3.01
C GLN A 36 10.04 13.71 4.52
N ARG A 37 9.65 14.89 5.03
CA ARG A 37 9.31 15.09 6.45
C ARG A 37 8.11 14.24 6.86
N LEU A 38 7.07 14.18 6.03
CA LEU A 38 5.90 13.31 6.24
C LEU A 38 6.29 11.83 6.27
N ALA A 39 7.17 11.38 5.38
CA ALA A 39 7.63 9.99 5.33
C ALA A 39 8.35 9.55 6.62
N GLY A 40 9.09 10.45 7.28
CA GLY A 40 9.72 10.20 8.56
C GLY A 40 8.75 10.08 9.74
N ILE A 41 7.56 10.69 9.63
CA ILE A 41 6.57 10.77 10.74
C ILE A 41 5.49 9.70 10.62
N VAL A 42 4.98 9.45 9.42
CA VAL A 42 3.84 8.54 9.21
C VAL A 42 4.29 7.06 9.23
N GLY A 43 5.61 6.83 9.28
CA GLY A 43 6.18 5.52 9.02
C GLY A 43 6.03 5.15 7.55
N ASN A 44 6.85 4.22 7.08
CA ASN A 44 6.89 3.84 5.67
C ASN A 44 5.77 2.84 5.34
N GLN A 45 4.51 3.17 5.64
CA GLN A 45 3.35 2.27 5.43
C GLN A 45 3.24 1.84 3.96
N GLY A 46 3.62 2.71 3.03
CA GLY A 46 3.69 2.39 1.59
C GLY A 46 4.86 1.50 1.18
N ARG A 47 5.84 1.23 2.07
CA ARG A 47 7.00 0.38 1.74
C ARG A 47 6.60 -1.05 1.45
N TYR A 48 5.66 -1.59 2.22
CA TYR A 48 5.18 -2.96 2.09
C TYR A 48 4.15 -3.13 0.97
N GLN A 49 3.63 -2.01 0.45
CA GLN A 49 2.66 -1.97 -0.65
C GLN A 49 3.29 -1.59 -1.99
N ARG A 50 4.59 -1.26 -2.00
CA ARG A 50 5.30 -0.89 -3.23
C ARG A 50 5.54 -2.12 -4.08
N LEU A 51 5.00 -2.08 -5.29
CA LEU A 51 5.31 -3.04 -6.33
C LEU A 51 6.74 -2.81 -6.85
N ASP A 52 7.44 -3.91 -7.09
CA ASP A 52 8.68 -3.91 -7.87
C ASP A 52 8.38 -3.68 -9.37
N ALA A 53 9.44 -3.55 -10.17
CA ALA A 53 9.30 -3.32 -11.61
C ALA A 53 8.43 -4.40 -12.28
N ASP A 54 8.62 -5.65 -11.87
CA ASP A 54 7.85 -6.79 -12.38
C ASP A 54 6.40 -6.77 -11.91
N GLY A 55 6.14 -6.38 -10.66
CA GLY A 55 4.81 -6.18 -10.10
C GLY A 55 4.05 -5.08 -10.84
N CYS A 56 4.71 -3.98 -11.16
CA CYS A 56 4.17 -2.91 -12.00
C CYS A 56 3.89 -3.40 -13.44
N SER A 57 4.74 -4.27 -14.00
CA SER A 57 4.53 -4.88 -15.32
C SER A 57 3.30 -5.80 -15.32
N ARG A 58 3.20 -6.71 -14.32
CA ARG A 58 2.04 -7.59 -14.12
C ARG A 58 0.74 -6.80 -13.95
N ALA A 59 0.74 -5.77 -13.10
CA ALA A 59 -0.44 -4.94 -12.88
C ALA A 59 -0.90 -4.23 -14.16
N ARG A 60 0.03 -3.71 -14.96
CA ARG A 60 -0.28 -3.12 -16.27
C ARG A 60 -0.85 -4.15 -17.25
N ARG A 61 -0.32 -5.38 -17.27
CA ARG A 61 -0.83 -6.45 -18.11
C ARG A 61 -2.27 -6.84 -17.73
N ILE A 62 -2.54 -7.00 -16.44
CA ILE A 62 -3.91 -7.27 -15.92
C ILE A 62 -4.87 -6.17 -16.40
N LEU A 63 -4.50 -4.90 -16.24
CA LEU A 63 -5.33 -3.77 -16.66
C LEU A 63 -5.57 -3.77 -18.18
N GLY A 64 -4.55 -4.09 -18.97
CA GLY A 64 -4.66 -4.21 -20.43
C GLY A 64 -5.63 -5.31 -20.85
N LEU A 65 -5.54 -6.48 -20.22
CA LEU A 65 -6.46 -7.61 -20.48
C LEU A 65 -7.89 -7.29 -20.04
N GLN A 66 -8.09 -6.66 -18.88
CA GLN A 66 -9.41 -6.21 -18.42
C GLN A 66 -10.04 -5.22 -19.40
N THR A 67 -9.24 -4.28 -19.92
CA THR A 67 -9.69 -3.32 -20.93
C THR A 67 -10.08 -4.04 -22.23
N ARG A 68 -9.29 -5.03 -22.67
CA ARG A 68 -9.60 -5.85 -23.85
C ARG A 68 -10.89 -6.64 -23.66
N LEU A 69 -11.05 -7.31 -22.52
CA LEU A 69 -12.26 -8.06 -22.16
C LEU A 69 -13.50 -7.16 -22.16
N HIS A 70 -13.39 -5.95 -21.60
CA HIS A 70 -14.48 -4.98 -21.60
C HIS A 70 -14.88 -4.57 -23.03
N LYS A 71 -13.90 -4.27 -23.89
CA LYS A 71 -14.16 -3.93 -25.30
C LYS A 71 -14.82 -5.09 -26.06
N LEU A 72 -14.33 -6.31 -25.83
CA LEU A 72 -14.84 -7.52 -26.48
C LEU A 72 -16.30 -7.80 -26.09
N ARG A 73 -16.64 -7.65 -24.80
CA ARG A 73 -18.02 -7.77 -24.33
C ARG A 73 -18.94 -6.72 -24.97
N LYS A 74 -18.46 -5.48 -25.13
CA LYS A 74 -19.25 -4.41 -25.76
C LYS A 74 -19.48 -4.65 -27.26
N ALA A 75 -18.53 -5.28 -27.94
CA ALA A 75 -18.62 -5.59 -29.37
C ALA A 75 -19.45 -6.85 -29.69
N GLY A 76 -20.00 -7.54 -28.67
CA GLY A 76 -20.71 -8.80 -28.87
C GLY A 76 -19.79 -9.98 -29.24
N GLY A 77 -18.53 -9.94 -28.80
CA GLY A 77 -17.53 -10.96 -29.12
C GLY A 77 -17.87 -12.36 -28.61
N THR A 78 -17.22 -13.35 -29.20
CA THR A 78 -17.44 -14.78 -28.92
C THR A 78 -17.19 -15.13 -27.46
N THR A 79 -18.09 -15.92 -26.87
CA THR A 79 -18.01 -16.36 -25.47
C THR A 79 -16.68 -17.04 -25.11
N THR A 80 -16.09 -17.79 -26.05
CA THR A 80 -14.81 -18.50 -25.84
C THR A 80 -13.64 -17.54 -25.64
N GLU A 81 -13.47 -16.52 -26.49
CA GLU A 81 -12.37 -15.55 -26.33
C GLU A 81 -12.52 -14.74 -25.03
N ALA A 82 -13.76 -14.45 -24.63
CA ALA A 82 -14.03 -13.81 -23.35
C ALA A 82 -13.65 -14.70 -22.15
N GLN A 83 -13.89 -16.01 -22.24
CA GLN A 83 -13.52 -16.98 -21.21
C GLN A 83 -12.00 -17.12 -21.09
N ASP A 84 -11.29 -17.22 -22.23
CA ASP A 84 -9.83 -17.33 -22.24
C ASP A 84 -9.17 -16.09 -21.62
N LEU A 85 -9.63 -14.89 -21.99
CA LEU A 85 -9.15 -13.65 -21.39
C LEU A 85 -9.46 -13.59 -19.89
N HIS A 86 -10.61 -14.11 -19.47
CA HIS A 86 -10.97 -14.12 -18.06
C HIS A 86 -10.05 -15.06 -17.26
N ALA A 87 -9.78 -16.25 -17.79
CA ALA A 87 -8.86 -17.22 -17.18
C ALA A 87 -7.42 -16.67 -17.10
N GLU A 88 -6.95 -15.97 -18.15
CA GLU A 88 -5.63 -15.33 -18.12
C GLU A 88 -5.55 -14.22 -17.05
N ILE A 89 -6.60 -13.41 -16.92
CA ILE A 89 -6.68 -12.36 -15.88
C ILE A 89 -6.61 -12.99 -14.48
N GLU A 90 -7.40 -14.03 -14.22
CA GLU A 90 -7.43 -14.72 -12.93
C GLU A 90 -6.07 -15.32 -12.58
N HIS A 91 -5.43 -15.99 -13.55
CA HIS A 91 -4.10 -16.55 -13.38
C HIS A 91 -3.07 -15.46 -13.01
N LEU A 92 -3.05 -14.34 -13.74
CA LEU A 92 -2.14 -13.24 -13.46
C LEU A 92 -2.42 -12.56 -12.12
N GLN A 93 -3.68 -12.46 -11.71
CA GLN A 93 -4.05 -11.93 -10.40
C GLN A 93 -3.54 -12.81 -9.26
N GLN A 94 -3.70 -14.14 -9.38
CA GLN A 94 -3.18 -15.09 -8.40
C GLN A 94 -1.64 -15.01 -8.30
N GLN A 95 -0.96 -14.98 -9.45
CA GLN A 95 0.50 -14.80 -9.50
C GLN A 95 0.93 -13.46 -8.90
N HIS A 96 0.22 -12.38 -9.20
CA HIS A 96 0.53 -11.07 -8.65
C HIS A 96 0.37 -11.05 -7.13
N ALA A 97 -0.71 -11.63 -6.60
CA ALA A 97 -0.98 -11.70 -5.17
C ALA A 97 0.09 -12.52 -4.42
N SER A 98 0.45 -13.70 -4.94
CA SER A 98 1.44 -14.57 -4.31
C SER A 98 2.83 -13.93 -4.27
N LEU A 99 3.29 -13.36 -5.39
CA LEU A 99 4.59 -12.70 -5.48
C LEU A 99 4.65 -11.44 -4.61
N THR A 100 3.58 -10.66 -4.57
CA THR A 100 3.50 -9.48 -3.70
C THR A 100 3.59 -9.89 -2.23
N ALA A 101 2.87 -10.93 -1.82
CA ALA A 101 2.95 -11.44 -0.46
C ALA A 101 4.37 -11.90 -0.08
N LEU A 102 5.06 -12.61 -0.98
CA LEU A 102 6.45 -13.03 -0.78
C LEU A 102 7.40 -11.84 -0.64
N ALA A 103 7.27 -10.84 -1.50
CA ALA A 103 8.09 -9.62 -1.43
C ALA A 103 7.86 -8.85 -0.12
N THR A 104 6.59 -8.71 0.30
CA THR A 104 6.23 -8.11 1.58
C THR A 104 6.82 -8.87 2.76
N LEU A 105 6.71 -10.21 2.77
CA LEU A 105 7.29 -11.05 3.82
C LEU A 105 8.81 -10.92 3.88
N SER A 106 9.48 -10.90 2.72
CA SER A 106 10.93 -10.71 2.65
C SER A 106 11.35 -9.37 3.28
N THR A 107 10.65 -8.29 2.92
CA THR A 107 10.89 -6.94 3.46
C THR A 107 10.65 -6.88 4.96
N LEU A 108 9.54 -7.44 5.45
CA LEU A 108 9.24 -7.52 6.88
C LEU A 108 10.32 -8.28 7.65
N ARG A 109 10.79 -9.41 7.11
CA ARG A 109 11.87 -10.18 7.75
C ARG A 109 13.18 -9.41 7.80
N ALA A 110 13.52 -8.68 6.75
CA ALA A 110 14.70 -7.82 6.73
C ALA A 110 14.61 -6.73 7.81
N ASP A 111 13.46 -6.07 7.91
CA ASP A 111 13.22 -5.01 8.90
C ASP A 111 13.24 -5.55 10.32
N ILE A 112 12.60 -6.70 10.59
CA ILE A 112 12.65 -7.35 11.91
C ILE A 112 14.10 -7.63 12.30
N ARG A 113 14.91 -8.19 11.38
CA ARG A 113 16.33 -8.44 11.66
C ARG A 113 17.09 -7.14 11.94
N GLN A 114 16.82 -6.08 11.19
CA GLN A 114 17.42 -4.78 11.42
C GLN A 114 17.04 -4.20 12.80
N MET A 115 15.76 -4.24 13.17
CA MET A 115 15.29 -3.79 14.48
C MET A 115 15.94 -4.58 15.62
N LEU A 116 16.03 -5.92 15.49
CA LEU A 116 16.70 -6.75 16.49
C LEU A 116 18.20 -6.39 16.64
N ARG A 117 18.89 -6.08 15.54
CA ARG A 117 20.29 -5.59 15.58
C ARG A 117 20.43 -4.23 16.27
N GLN A 118 19.39 -3.40 16.23
CA GLN A 118 19.34 -2.08 16.88
C GLN A 118 18.90 -2.16 18.35
N GLY A 119 18.81 -3.36 18.93
CA GLY A 119 18.44 -3.56 20.33
C GLY A 119 16.92 -3.59 20.57
N ALA A 120 16.11 -3.70 19.53
CA ALA A 120 14.69 -3.97 19.71
C ALA A 120 14.50 -5.36 20.33
N TRP A 121 13.54 -5.50 21.24
CA TRP A 121 13.20 -6.75 21.91
C TRP A 121 11.75 -7.10 21.64
N ARG A 122 11.44 -8.40 21.62
CA ARG A 122 10.06 -8.88 21.43
C ARG A 122 9.31 -8.71 22.75
N SER A 123 8.31 -7.83 22.76
CA SER A 123 7.38 -7.77 23.89
C SER A 123 6.43 -8.97 23.83
N THR A 124 6.52 -9.86 24.82
CA THR A 124 5.64 -11.02 24.97
C THR A 124 4.28 -10.67 25.58
N ARG A 125 3.98 -9.39 25.83
CA ARG A 125 2.72 -8.98 26.45
C ARG A 125 1.59 -8.90 25.41
N CYS A 126 0.89 -10.01 25.24
CA CYS A 126 -0.55 -10.06 24.95
C CYS A 126 -1.07 -11.49 25.15
N SER A 127 -1.25 -11.89 26.41
CA SER A 127 -2.33 -12.80 26.80
C SER A 127 -3.01 -12.19 28.02
N GLY A 128 -4.02 -11.37 27.75
CA GLY A 128 -4.98 -10.96 28.77
C GLY A 128 -5.84 -12.16 29.16
N ARG A 129 -5.65 -12.60 30.40
CA ARG A 129 -6.50 -13.41 31.31
C ARG A 129 -5.58 -13.64 32.52
N ASP A 130 -5.85 -13.22 33.75
CA ASP A 130 -7.09 -12.94 34.45
C ASP A 130 -6.83 -11.81 35.48
N ARG A 131 -7.85 -11.01 35.78
CA ARG A 131 -7.96 -10.34 37.08
C ARG A 131 -9.20 -10.90 37.77
N PRO A 132 -9.10 -11.52 38.95
CA PRO A 132 -10.24 -11.62 39.86
C PRO A 132 -10.59 -10.23 40.42
#